data_AF-X0W8D8-F1
#
_entry.id   AF-X0W8D8-F1
#
_cell.length_a   1.000
_cell.length_b   1.000
_cell.length_c   1.000
_cell.angle_alpha   90.00
_cell.angle_beta   90.00
_cell.angle_gamma   90.00
#
_symmetry.space_group_name_H-M   'P 1'
#
loop_
_entity.id
_entity.type
_entity.pdbx_description
1 polymer ?
#
loop_
_entity_poly.entity_id
_entity_poly.type
_entity_poly.pdbx_seq_one_letter_code
_entity_poly.pdbx_strand_id
1 'polypeptide(L)' 'GVNLADVLAATELDKKVRGKAIQWVLLEDIGKAAVRSDVPQSELSNVLKQVVKP' A
#
# COMPACT_ATOMS: atom_id res chain seq x y z
N GLY A 1 16.05 0.49 10.88
CA GLY A 1 14.84 -0.19 10.40
C GLY A 1 13.56 0.53 10.75
N VAL A 2 12.72 0.78 9.74
CA VAL A 2 11.34 1.21 9.91
C VAL A 2 10.48 -0.02 10.25
N ASN A 3 9.61 0.07 11.26
CA ASN A 3 8.73 -1.04 11.63
C ASN A 3 7.59 -1.16 10.61
N LEU A 4 7.45 -2.35 10.02
CA LEU A 4 6.43 -2.63 9.00
C LEU A 4 5.00 -2.41 9.54
N ALA A 5 4.76 -2.69 10.82
CA ALA A 5 3.46 -2.50 11.45
C ALA A 5 3.08 -1.00 11.50
N ASP A 6 4.05 -0.13 11.79
CA ASP A 6 3.84 1.31 11.86
C ASP A 6 3.61 1.91 10.46
N VAL A 7 4.25 1.35 9.44
CA VAL A 7 4.02 1.75 8.02
C VAL A 7 2.62 1.34 7.57
N LEU A 8 2.18 0.14 7.90
CA LEU A 8 0.83 -0.33 7.58
C LEU A 8 -0.23 0.52 8.29
N ALA A 9 -0.06 0.79 9.58
CA ALA A 9 -0.96 1.64 10.35
C ALA A 9 -1.02 3.08 9.80
N ALA A 10 0.13 3.66 9.41
CA ALA A 10 0.17 4.98 8.79
C ALA A 10 -0.48 5.00 7.40
N THR A 11 -0.35 3.92 6.63
CA THR A 11 -1.01 3.77 5.32
C THR A 11 -2.53 3.63 5.47
N GLU A 12 -3.00 2.94 6.51
CA GLU A 12 -4.44 2.86 6.84
C GLU A 12 -5.03 4.22 7.27
N LEU A 13 -4.21 5.11 7.83
CA LEU A 13 -4.58 6.47 8.24
C LEU A 13 -4.61 7.48 7.07
N ASP A 14 -4.01 7.17 5.92
CA ASP A 14 -4.00 8.06 4.76
C ASP A 14 -5.37 8.11 4.05
N LYS A 15 -6.19 9.06 4.51
CA LYS A 15 -7.22 9.91 3.84
C LYS A 15 -8.21 9.35 2.79
N LYS A 16 -8.14 8.11 2.30
CA LYS A 16 -9.11 7.52 1.35
C LYS A 16 -9.94 6.36 1.91
N VAL A 17 -10.07 6.28 3.23
CA VAL A 17 -10.98 5.32 3.89
C VAL A 17 -12.42 5.85 3.85
N ARG A 18 -13.04 5.95 2.66
CA ARG A 18 -14.51 5.92 2.56
C ARG A 18 -14.92 4.46 2.37
N GLY A 19 -15.11 3.75 3.48
CA GLY A 19 -15.69 2.41 3.47
C GLY A 19 -14.73 1.22 3.60
N LYS A 20 -13.71 1.31 4.46
CA LYS A 20 -12.86 0.19 4.94
C LYS A 20 -11.83 -0.42 3.97
N ALA A 21 -11.69 0.07 2.73
CA ALA A 21 -10.68 -0.43 1.80
C ALA A 21 -9.67 0.67 1.41
N ILE A 22 -8.37 0.39 1.54
CA ILE A 22 -7.29 1.29 1.12
C ILE A 22 -7.29 1.37 -0.42
N GLN A 23 -7.35 2.58 -0.96
CA GLN A 23 -7.25 2.80 -2.41
C GLN A 23 -5.80 3.09 -2.81
N TRP A 24 -5.20 2.16 -3.55
CA TRP A 24 -3.85 2.24 -4.07
C TRP A 24 -3.84 2.84 -5.47
N VAL A 25 -2.86 3.70 -5.75
CA VAL A 25 -2.55 4.10 -7.12
C VAL A 25 -1.36 3.27 -7.57
N LEU A 26 -1.60 2.33 -8.48
CA LEU A 26 -0.59 1.43 -9.03
C LEU A 26 -0.28 1.86 -10.46
N LEU A 27 1.00 1.85 -10.82
CA LEU A 27 1.42 2.12 -12.20
C LEU A 27 1.31 0.82 -13.00
N GLU A 28 0.49 0.83 -14.05
CA GLU A 28 0.38 -0.29 -15.00
C GLU A 28 1.42 -0.15 -16.11
N ASP A 29 1.78 1.09 -16.46
CA ASP A 29 2.78 1.42 -17.47
C ASP A 29 3.30 2.86 -17.25
N ILE A 30 4.33 3.25 -18.00
CA ILE A 30 4.83 4.62 -18.00
C ILE A 30 3.72 5.55 -18.50
N GLY A 31 3.26 6.44 -17.62
CA GLY A 31 2.16 7.36 -17.90
C GLY A 31 0.76 6.77 -17.73
N LYS A 32 0.63 5.51 -17.27
CA LYS A 32 -0.67 4.87 -16.97
C LYS A 32 -0.75 4.44 -15.52
N ALA A 33 -1.62 5.11 -14.77
CA ALA A 33 -1.91 4.78 -13.38
C ALA A 33 -3.32 4.23 -13.25
N ALA A 34 -3.49 3.14 -12.49
CA ALA A 34 -4.77 2.57 -12.12
C ALA A 34 -5.00 2.71 -10.62
N VAL A 35 -6.23 3.06 -10.24
CA VAL A 35 -6.65 3.07 -8.84
C VAL A 35 -7.27 1.72 -8.51
N ARG A 36 -6.70 1.00 -7.55
CA ARG A 36 -7.16 -0.33 -7.10
C ARG A 36 -7.42 -0.34 -5.61
N SER A 37 -8.51 -0.97 -5.20
CA SER A 37 -8.89 -1.11 -3.78
C SER A 37 -8.93 -2.56 -3.30
N ASP A 38 -8.66 -3.49 -4.20
CA ASP A 38 -8.74 -4.95 -4.03
C ASP A 38 -7.37 -5.59 -3.81
N VAL A 39 -6.36 -4.81 -3.40
CA VAL A 39 -5.00 -5.30 -3.18
C VAL A 39 -4.94 -6.14 -1.90
N PRO A 40 -4.55 -7.43 -1.95
CA PRO A 40 -4.45 -8.28 -0.77
C PRO A 40 -3.34 -7.81 0.19
N GLN A 41 -3.61 -7.84 1.49
CA GLN A 41 -2.66 -7.42 2.52
C GLN A 41 -1.37 -8.28 2.54
N SER A 42 -1.46 -9.54 2.12
CA SER A 42 -0.32 -10.45 1.99
C SER A 42 0.69 -9.98 0.93
N GLU A 43 0.20 -9.41 -0.17
CA GLU A 43 1.02 -8.92 -1.27
C GLU A 43 1.73 -7.61 -0.88
N LEU A 44 1.00 -6.71 -0.19
CA LEU A 44 1.58 -5.50 0.40
C LEU A 44 2.72 -5.80 1.36
N SER A 45 2.53 -6.80 2.25
CA SER A 45 3.55 -7.21 3.21
C SER A 45 4.83 -7.72 2.53
N ASN A 46 4.70 -8.39 1.38
CA ASN A 46 5.84 -8.87 0.62
C ASN A 46 6.61 -7.74 -0.06
N VAL A 47 5.90 -6.77 -0.65
CA VAL A 47 6.51 -5.59 -1.27
C VAL A 47 7.20 -4.72 -0.22
N LEU A 48 6.56 -4.47 0.92
CA LEU A 48 7.14 -3.67 2.00
C LEU A 48 8.44 -4.29 2.54
N LYS A 49 8.54 -5.62 2.63
CA LYS A 49 9.79 -6.30 3.01
C LYS A 49 10.91 -6.11 1.99
N GLN A 50 10.60 -5.88 0.72
CA GLN A 50 11.60 -5.64 -0.33
C GLN A 50 12.08 -4.18 -0.36
N VAL A 51 11.20 -3.25 -0.02
CA VAL A 51 11.47 -1.80 -0.05
C VAL A 51 12.08 -1.31 1.27
N VAL A 52 11.63 -1.85 2.40
CA VAL A 52 12.18 -1.56 3.73
C VAL A 52 13.41 -2.43 3.95
N LYS A 53 14.59 -1.93 3.59
CA LYS A 53 15.87 -2.51 4.03
C LYS A 53 16.03 -2.36 5.55
N PRO A 54 16.71 -3.30 6.24
CA PRO A 54 17.00 -3.20 7.67
C PRO A 54 17.70 -1.89 8.07
#